data_AF-A0A7Z9KXT2-F1
#
_entry.id   AF-A0A7Z9KXT2-F1
#
_cell.length_a   1.000
_cell.length_b   1.000
_cell.length_c   1.000
_cell.angle_alpha   90.00
_cell.angle_beta   90.00
_cell.angle_gamma   90.00
#
_symmetry.space_group_name_H-M   'P 1'
#
loop_
_entity.id
_entity.type
_entity.pdbx_description
1 polymer ?
#
loop_
_entity_poly.entity_id
_entity_poly.type
_entity_poly.pdbx_seq_one_letter_code
_entity_poly.pdbx_strand_id
1 'polypeptide(L)'
;MFNALRILFLRLALGLPDVLAGPLGFGVKDVDGTPLSTRLRWFLRLLDLDTLDWKTAQPDVERDAFHRLSNGPIAGPIVDVHTEEHTVPGSPPVTIRLYRPHNQTEPLPAIFWIHGGGFVVGGLSTHDRFCRRLAADTQTVVIAANYRLSPEHPFPAALEDVTAVWQWMRSQTQQLTLDPSKLALAGDSAGGNMTAVLCQQLPPNERPAYQILCYPGTDFTRRHPSRLRYADGYFLTDEAIEWFLNHYCTNEQRKDPRTSPLLAPSIRDQPPAFVITMGLDPLCDEGLLYADRLEEANTPVERMHEPAMIHGFITLYGALPKADELMTQMCQRINAHFIKPSASLID
;
A
#
# COMPACT_ATOMS: atom_id res chain seq x y z
N MET A 1 9.99 -9.92 19.19
CA MET A 1 9.71 -11.37 18.97
C MET A 1 8.51 -11.75 19.83
N PHE A 2 7.30 -11.80 19.27
CA PHE A 2 6.06 -11.95 20.02
C PHE A 2 5.95 -13.33 20.70
N ASN A 3 6.03 -13.37 22.03
CA ASN A 3 5.79 -14.61 22.80
C ASN A 3 4.31 -15.04 22.69
N ALA A 4 4.03 -16.34 22.65
CA ALA A 4 2.71 -16.95 22.51
C ALA A 4 1.67 -16.42 23.54
N LEU A 5 2.10 -16.06 24.74
CA LEU A 5 1.24 -15.47 25.77
C LEU A 5 0.75 -14.05 25.38
N ARG A 6 1.60 -13.25 24.71
CA ARG A 6 1.25 -11.90 24.22
C ARG A 6 0.32 -11.95 23.02
N ILE A 7 0.49 -12.94 22.14
CA ILE A 7 -0.39 -13.21 21.00
C ILE A 7 -1.82 -13.55 21.46
N LEU A 8 -1.93 -14.40 22.48
CA LEU A 8 -3.22 -14.75 23.09
C LEU A 8 -3.87 -13.51 23.72
N PHE A 9 -3.07 -12.65 24.36
CA PHE A 9 -3.54 -11.38 24.91
C PHE A 9 -4.01 -10.41 23.82
N LEU A 10 -3.31 -10.36 22.67
CA LEU A 10 -3.70 -9.56 21.51
C LEU A 10 -5.07 -9.99 20.95
N ARG A 11 -5.30 -11.30 20.82
CA ARG A 11 -6.60 -11.84 20.38
C ARG A 11 -7.72 -11.53 21.38
N LEU A 12 -7.45 -11.64 22.67
CA LEU A 12 -8.43 -11.31 23.71
C LEU A 12 -8.73 -9.80 23.72
N ALA A 13 -7.71 -8.95 23.66
CA ALA A 13 -7.87 -7.49 23.68
C ALA A 13 -8.55 -6.94 22.41
N LEU A 14 -8.17 -7.44 21.22
CA LEU A 14 -8.81 -7.09 19.95
C LEU A 14 -10.19 -7.74 19.78
N GLY A 15 -10.50 -8.80 20.54
CA GLY A 15 -11.80 -9.47 20.52
C GLY A 15 -12.83 -8.87 21.49
N LEU A 16 -12.41 -8.05 22.46
CA LEU A 16 -13.31 -7.45 23.45
C LEU A 16 -14.13 -6.27 22.83
N PRO A 17 -15.38 -6.07 23.29
CA PRO A 17 -16.14 -4.84 23.04
C PRO A 17 -15.43 -3.62 23.65
N ASP A 18 -15.46 -2.47 22.96
CA ASP A 18 -14.72 -1.26 23.37
C ASP A 18 -15.03 -0.79 24.80
N VAL A 19 -16.24 -1.07 25.29
CA VAL A 19 -16.71 -0.73 26.64
C VAL A 19 -15.94 -1.47 27.75
N LEU A 20 -15.41 -2.66 27.46
CA LEU A 20 -14.70 -3.49 28.45
C LEU A 20 -13.18 -3.31 28.40
N ALA A 21 -12.65 -2.66 27.37
CA ALA A 21 -11.21 -2.51 27.12
C ALA A 21 -10.61 -1.19 27.67
N GLY A 22 -11.46 -0.28 28.17
CA GLY A 22 -11.07 1.05 28.68
C GLY A 22 -10.02 1.11 29.79
N PRO A 23 -10.00 0.21 30.80
CA PRO A 23 -9.10 0.37 31.96
C PRO A 23 -7.64 -0.05 31.76
N LEU A 24 -7.21 -0.47 30.56
CA LEU A 24 -5.89 -1.08 30.34
C LEU A 24 -5.10 -0.47 29.16
N GLY A 25 -5.74 0.38 28.35
CA GLY A 25 -5.10 1.23 27.32
C GLY A 25 -4.42 2.50 27.86
N PHE A 26 -4.23 2.62 29.18
CA PHE A 26 -3.67 3.80 29.84
C PHE A 26 -2.31 4.22 29.27
N GLY A 27 -2.21 5.42 28.70
CA GLY A 27 -0.95 6.07 28.32
C GLY A 27 -0.92 6.68 26.91
N VAL A 28 -1.60 6.06 25.94
CA VAL A 28 -1.73 6.61 24.57
C VAL A 28 -2.85 7.64 24.57
N LYS A 29 -2.54 8.92 24.33
CA LYS A 29 -3.51 10.03 24.35
C LYS A 29 -4.21 10.22 23.00
N ASP A 30 -5.33 10.94 23.01
CA ASP A 30 -5.90 11.51 21.79
C ASP A 30 -4.87 12.39 21.09
N VAL A 31 -4.98 12.48 19.77
CA VAL A 31 -4.01 13.19 18.94
C VAL A 31 -4.68 14.41 18.36
N ASP A 32 -4.26 15.61 18.79
CA ASP A 32 -4.83 16.88 18.34
C ASP A 32 -6.37 16.96 18.43
N GLY A 33 -6.96 16.33 19.46
CA GLY A 33 -8.41 16.26 19.64
C GLY A 33 -9.12 15.17 18.81
N THR A 34 -8.37 14.36 18.07
CA THR A 34 -8.86 13.17 17.36
C THR A 34 -8.88 11.97 18.31
N PRO A 35 -10.06 11.42 18.63
CA PRO A 35 -10.17 10.29 19.54
C PRO A 35 -9.67 9.01 18.87
N LEU A 36 -8.69 8.35 19.48
CA LEU A 36 -8.23 7.03 19.01
C LEU A 36 -9.14 5.92 19.55
N SER A 37 -9.49 4.96 18.69
CA SER A 37 -10.21 3.77 19.12
C SER A 37 -9.40 2.98 20.17
N THR A 38 -10.09 2.33 21.11
CA THR A 38 -9.44 1.54 22.16
C THR A 38 -8.56 0.44 21.56
N ARG A 39 -9.02 -0.22 20.49
CA ARG A 39 -8.25 -1.25 19.77
C ARG A 39 -6.97 -0.70 19.13
N LEU A 40 -7.02 0.49 18.55
CA LEU A 40 -5.83 1.14 17.99
C LEU A 40 -4.81 1.47 19.08
N ARG A 41 -5.24 1.98 20.24
CA ARG A 41 -4.33 2.24 21.38
C ARG A 41 -3.65 0.97 21.87
N TRP A 42 -4.40 -0.13 21.94
CA TRP A 42 -3.85 -1.44 22.28
C TRP A 42 -2.83 -1.93 21.27
N PHE A 43 -3.16 -1.81 19.98
CA PHE A 43 -2.26 -2.18 18.90
C PHE A 43 -0.94 -1.41 18.99
N LEU A 44 -1.00 -0.07 19.10
CA LEU A 44 0.17 0.79 19.23
C LEU A 44 1.00 0.47 20.48
N ARG A 45 0.35 0.30 21.64
CA ARG A 45 1.04 -0.06 22.88
C ARG A 45 1.77 -1.39 22.79
N LEU A 46 1.22 -2.37 22.08
CA LEU A 46 1.82 -3.70 21.96
C LEU A 46 2.99 -3.71 20.98
N LEU A 47 3.00 -2.81 19.99
CA LEU A 47 4.15 -2.55 19.14
C LEU A 47 5.27 -1.85 19.90
N ASP A 48 4.92 -0.84 20.72
CA ASP A 48 5.86 -0.04 21.51
C ASP A 48 6.64 -0.87 22.56
N LEU A 49 6.07 -1.97 23.03
CA LEU A 49 6.75 -2.92 23.94
C LEU A 49 7.87 -3.74 23.28
N ASP A 50 7.97 -3.72 21.96
CA ASP A 50 9.06 -4.28 21.18
C ASP A 50 9.86 -3.09 20.60
N THR A 51 10.61 -2.38 21.45
CA THR A 51 11.47 -1.26 21.04
C THR A 51 12.48 -1.73 19.98
N LEU A 52 12.22 -1.40 18.72
CA LEU A 52 13.13 -1.65 17.60
C LEU A 52 14.20 -0.56 17.59
N ASP A 53 15.46 -0.96 17.78
CA ASP A 53 16.59 -0.08 17.53
C ASP A 53 16.93 -0.11 16.03
N TRP A 54 16.38 0.85 15.29
CA TRP A 54 16.59 0.96 13.84
C TRP A 54 18.06 1.14 13.46
N LYS A 55 18.94 1.56 14.37
CA LYS A 55 20.38 1.68 14.11
C LYS A 55 21.06 0.32 13.97
N THR A 56 20.51 -0.72 14.59
CA THR A 56 21.05 -2.08 14.57
C THR A 56 20.18 -3.07 13.80
N ALA A 57 18.98 -2.65 13.38
CA ALA A 57 18.04 -3.44 12.59
C ALA A 57 18.66 -3.99 11.30
N GLN A 58 18.48 -5.30 11.08
CA GLN A 58 18.99 -6.02 9.91
C GLN A 58 17.84 -6.35 8.95
N PRO A 59 18.01 -6.16 7.62
CA PRO A 59 16.93 -6.37 6.65
C PRO A 59 16.26 -7.75 6.71
N ASP A 60 17.02 -8.82 6.92
CA ASP A 60 16.49 -10.18 7.04
C ASP A 60 15.61 -10.37 8.28
N VAL A 61 16.02 -9.82 9.42
CA VAL A 61 15.24 -9.82 10.67
C VAL A 61 13.94 -9.05 10.51
N GLU A 62 13.99 -7.87 9.88
CA GLU A 62 12.81 -7.04 9.67
C GLU A 62 11.85 -7.65 8.64
N ARG A 63 12.36 -8.30 7.59
CA ARG A 63 11.53 -9.08 6.64
C ARG A 63 10.75 -10.17 7.36
N ASP A 64 11.41 -10.92 8.22
CA ASP A 64 10.80 -12.01 8.99
C ASP A 64 9.82 -11.47 10.05
N ALA A 65 10.13 -10.35 10.71
CA ALA A 65 9.21 -9.66 11.62
C ALA A 65 7.95 -9.17 10.89
N PHE A 66 8.10 -8.51 9.74
CA PHE A 66 6.99 -8.03 8.92
C PHE A 66 6.14 -9.20 8.37
N HIS A 67 6.80 -10.30 7.97
CA HIS A 67 6.13 -11.53 7.57
C HIS A 67 5.27 -12.12 8.68
N ARG A 68 5.81 -12.23 9.90
CA ARG A 68 5.06 -12.71 11.07
C ARG A 68 3.93 -11.78 11.47
N LEU A 69 4.11 -10.47 11.38
CA LEU A 69 3.05 -9.52 11.68
C LEU A 69 1.88 -9.70 10.69
N SER A 70 2.20 -9.78 9.39
CA SER A 70 1.23 -9.86 8.29
C SER A 70 0.52 -11.22 8.18
N ASN A 71 1.18 -12.30 8.60
CA ASN A 71 0.63 -13.67 8.57
C ASN A 71 0.33 -14.22 9.97
N GLY A 72 0.42 -13.37 10.98
CA GLY A 72 0.30 -13.76 12.36
C GLY A 72 -1.14 -13.95 12.82
N PRO A 73 -1.34 -14.22 14.12
CA PRO A 73 -2.64 -14.56 14.66
C PRO A 73 -3.68 -13.43 14.66
N ILE A 74 -3.25 -12.21 14.31
CA ILE A 74 -4.10 -11.03 14.13
C ILE A 74 -4.42 -10.69 12.68
N ALA A 75 -3.81 -11.40 11.73
CA ALA A 75 -4.10 -11.21 10.33
C ALA A 75 -5.56 -11.57 10.05
N GLY A 76 -6.20 -10.81 9.17
CA GLY A 76 -7.57 -11.06 8.76
C GLY A 76 -7.79 -12.44 8.12
N PRO A 77 -9.07 -12.82 7.92
CA PRO A 77 -9.40 -14.09 7.31
C PRO A 77 -8.84 -14.17 5.88
N ILE A 78 -8.48 -15.38 5.46
CA ILE A 78 -8.17 -15.66 4.06
C ILE A 78 -9.49 -15.77 3.31
N VAL A 79 -9.68 -14.91 2.31
CA VAL A 79 -10.82 -14.98 1.41
C VAL A 79 -10.51 -15.96 0.27
N ASP A 80 -11.47 -16.83 -0.03
CA ASP A 80 -11.30 -17.82 -1.10
C ASP A 80 -11.44 -17.16 -2.48
N VAL A 81 -10.41 -17.36 -3.30
CA VAL A 81 -10.28 -16.94 -4.70
C VAL A 81 -9.29 -17.88 -5.38
N HIS A 82 -9.39 -18.04 -6.70
CA HIS A 82 -8.41 -18.79 -7.46
C HIS A 82 -7.07 -18.05 -7.46
N THR A 83 -5.98 -18.74 -7.09
CA THR A 83 -4.63 -18.18 -7.14
C THR A 83 -3.68 -18.99 -7.99
N GLU A 84 -2.89 -18.29 -8.80
CA GLU A 84 -1.89 -18.89 -9.68
C GLU A 84 -0.61 -18.03 -9.67
N GLU A 85 0.55 -18.68 -9.71
CA GLU A 85 1.83 -17.97 -9.84
C GLU A 85 2.34 -18.05 -11.27
N HIS A 86 2.87 -16.94 -11.75
CA HIS A 86 3.47 -16.83 -13.09
C HIS A 86 4.85 -16.23 -12.96
N THR A 87 5.71 -16.55 -13.92
CA THR A 87 7.03 -15.93 -14.05
C THR A 87 6.99 -14.97 -15.22
N VAL A 88 7.14 -13.67 -14.93
CA VAL A 88 7.27 -12.63 -15.93
C VAL A 88 8.72 -12.60 -16.44
N PRO A 89 8.94 -12.67 -17.76
CA PRO A 89 10.26 -12.52 -18.34
C PRO A 89 10.91 -11.18 -17.94
N GLY A 90 12.16 -11.24 -17.52
CA GLY A 90 12.96 -10.10 -17.06
C GLY A 90 14.39 -10.56 -16.76
N SER A 91 15.25 -9.63 -16.36
CA SER A 91 16.64 -9.93 -15.97
C SER A 91 16.94 -9.37 -14.57
N PRO A 92 16.67 -10.13 -13.49
CA PRO A 92 16.11 -11.49 -13.46
C PRO A 92 14.58 -11.53 -13.71
N PRO A 93 14.00 -12.73 -13.95
CA PRO A 93 12.55 -12.88 -14.05
C PRO A 93 11.83 -12.50 -12.75
N VAL A 94 10.62 -11.97 -12.87
CA VAL A 94 9.80 -11.53 -11.72
C VAL A 94 8.67 -12.50 -11.48
N THR A 95 8.59 -13.10 -10.29
CA THR A 95 7.44 -13.91 -9.89
C THR A 95 6.26 -13.00 -9.58
N ILE A 96 5.10 -13.34 -10.10
CA ILE A 96 3.83 -12.68 -9.79
C ILE A 96 2.83 -13.71 -9.23
N ARG A 97 1.86 -13.24 -8.45
CA ARG A 97 0.67 -14.03 -8.09
C ARG A 97 -0.58 -13.35 -8.61
N LEU A 98 -1.38 -14.11 -9.34
CA LEU A 98 -2.71 -13.75 -9.81
C LEU A 98 -3.75 -14.21 -8.80
N TYR A 99 -4.75 -13.38 -8.56
CA TYR A 99 -5.91 -13.65 -7.71
C TYR A 99 -7.15 -13.38 -8.55
N ARG A 100 -8.00 -14.39 -8.73
CA ARG A 100 -9.18 -14.30 -9.57
C ARG A 100 -10.43 -14.71 -8.80
N PRO A 101 -11.47 -13.85 -8.76
CA PRO A 101 -12.74 -14.20 -8.15
C PRO A 101 -13.39 -15.38 -8.90
N HIS A 102 -14.17 -16.17 -8.17
CA HIS A 102 -14.86 -17.33 -8.74
C HIS A 102 -15.98 -16.93 -9.71
N ASN A 103 -16.40 -17.90 -10.53
CA ASN A 103 -17.60 -17.83 -11.39
C ASN A 103 -17.60 -16.71 -12.43
N GLN A 104 -16.43 -16.34 -12.95
CA GLN A 104 -16.30 -15.34 -14.02
C GLN A 104 -16.10 -16.01 -15.37
N THR A 105 -16.87 -15.60 -16.37
CA THR A 105 -16.81 -16.15 -17.74
C THR A 105 -16.40 -15.12 -18.79
N GLU A 106 -16.43 -13.84 -18.43
CA GLU A 106 -16.12 -12.71 -19.30
C GLU A 106 -14.74 -12.11 -18.96
N PRO A 107 -14.10 -11.36 -19.88
CA PRO A 107 -12.92 -10.56 -19.57
C PRO A 107 -13.16 -9.60 -18.39
N LEU A 108 -12.27 -9.64 -17.40
CA LEU A 108 -12.40 -8.87 -16.17
C LEU A 108 -11.53 -7.61 -16.17
N PRO A 109 -11.94 -6.53 -15.48
CA PRO A 109 -11.00 -5.50 -15.05
C PRO A 109 -9.87 -6.12 -14.23
N ALA A 110 -8.71 -5.47 -14.24
CA ALA A 110 -7.55 -5.96 -13.51
C ALA A 110 -6.81 -4.87 -12.77
N ILE A 111 -6.28 -5.21 -11.60
CA ILE A 111 -5.50 -4.33 -10.74
C ILE A 111 -4.11 -4.95 -10.62
N PHE A 112 -3.09 -4.24 -11.10
CA PHE A 112 -1.70 -4.57 -10.77
C PHE A 112 -1.36 -3.92 -9.42
N TRP A 113 -1.23 -4.76 -8.39
CA TRP A 113 -0.89 -4.37 -7.04
C TRP A 113 0.62 -4.45 -6.77
N ILE A 114 1.18 -3.33 -6.32
CA ILE A 114 2.57 -3.21 -5.89
C ILE A 114 2.56 -3.07 -4.36
N HIS A 115 3.17 -4.03 -3.67
CA HIS A 115 3.13 -4.07 -2.21
C HIS A 115 4.01 -2.98 -1.58
N GLY A 116 3.65 -2.55 -0.37
CA GLY A 116 4.46 -1.70 0.49
C GLY A 116 5.56 -2.45 1.23
N GLY A 117 6.25 -1.73 2.12
CA GLY A 117 7.38 -2.27 2.90
C GLY A 117 8.70 -1.53 2.70
N GLY A 118 8.63 -0.23 2.38
CA GLY A 118 9.82 0.63 2.29
C GLY A 118 10.91 0.13 1.34
N PHE A 119 10.51 -0.59 0.28
CA PHE A 119 11.41 -1.22 -0.70
C PHE A 119 12.34 -2.32 -0.16
N VAL A 120 12.30 -2.59 1.15
CA VAL A 120 13.23 -3.52 1.84
C VAL A 120 12.50 -4.75 2.37
N VAL A 121 11.25 -4.60 2.82
CA VAL A 121 10.40 -5.67 3.33
C VAL A 121 9.14 -5.83 2.47
N GLY A 122 8.30 -6.80 2.80
CA GLY A 122 7.09 -7.12 2.05
C GLY A 122 7.30 -8.27 1.06
N GLY A 123 6.30 -8.52 0.24
CA GLY A 123 6.27 -9.62 -0.72
C GLY A 123 4.88 -10.23 -0.86
N LEU A 124 4.75 -11.20 -1.77
CA LEU A 124 3.47 -11.84 -2.08
C LEU A 124 2.77 -12.40 -0.83
N SER A 125 3.49 -13.05 0.09
CA SER A 125 2.90 -13.64 1.29
C SER A 125 2.41 -12.61 2.30
N THR A 126 3.02 -11.43 2.35
CA THR A 126 2.66 -10.38 3.32
C THR A 126 1.38 -9.65 2.93
N HIS A 127 1.08 -9.60 1.63
CA HIS A 127 -0.11 -8.93 1.10
C HIS A 127 -1.16 -9.91 0.54
N ASP A 128 -0.94 -11.23 0.66
CA ASP A 128 -1.81 -12.27 0.10
C ASP A 128 -3.28 -12.11 0.53
N ARG A 129 -3.54 -11.92 1.84
CA ARG A 129 -4.90 -11.72 2.38
C ARG A 129 -5.57 -10.49 1.81
N PHE A 130 -4.84 -9.39 1.73
CA PHE A 130 -5.34 -8.16 1.16
C PHE A 130 -5.67 -8.35 -0.32
N CYS A 131 -4.76 -8.91 -1.13
CA CYS A 131 -4.99 -9.13 -2.55
C CYS A 131 -6.18 -10.06 -2.82
N ARG A 132 -6.36 -11.11 -2.01
CA ARG A 132 -7.53 -11.99 -2.07
C ARG A 132 -8.83 -11.23 -1.78
N ARG A 133 -8.84 -10.44 -0.71
CA ARG A 133 -9.98 -9.62 -0.32
C ARG A 133 -10.31 -8.58 -1.39
N LEU A 134 -9.29 -7.91 -1.93
CA LEU A 134 -9.43 -6.93 -3.00
C LEU A 134 -10.04 -7.59 -4.25
N ALA A 135 -9.51 -8.73 -4.70
CA ALA A 135 -10.05 -9.45 -5.85
C ALA A 135 -11.53 -9.87 -5.65
N ALA A 136 -11.85 -10.39 -4.47
CA ALA A 136 -13.21 -10.81 -4.14
C ALA A 136 -14.18 -9.62 -4.04
N ASP A 137 -13.84 -8.56 -3.32
CA ASP A 137 -14.75 -7.42 -3.10
C ASP A 137 -14.89 -6.56 -4.35
N THR A 138 -13.85 -6.50 -5.19
CA THR A 138 -13.90 -5.72 -6.43
C THR A 138 -14.38 -6.50 -7.65
N GLN A 139 -14.47 -7.83 -7.54
CA GLN A 139 -14.74 -8.71 -8.68
C GLN A 139 -13.75 -8.45 -9.84
N THR A 140 -12.49 -8.13 -9.52
CA THR A 140 -11.42 -7.90 -10.49
C THR A 140 -10.33 -8.95 -10.35
N VAL A 141 -9.54 -9.11 -11.41
CA VAL A 141 -8.28 -9.86 -11.30
C VAL A 141 -7.24 -8.98 -10.61
N VAL A 142 -6.66 -9.45 -9.51
CA VAL A 142 -5.51 -8.79 -8.90
C VAL A 142 -4.23 -9.53 -9.32
N ILE A 143 -3.24 -8.79 -9.79
CA ILE A 143 -1.88 -9.30 -10.07
C ILE A 143 -0.97 -8.63 -9.07
N ALA A 144 -0.23 -9.38 -8.26
CA ALA A 144 0.78 -8.84 -7.34
C ALA A 144 2.18 -9.28 -7.76
N ALA A 145 3.17 -8.38 -7.70
CA ALA A 145 4.55 -8.68 -8.06
C ALA A 145 5.45 -8.92 -6.84
N ASN A 146 6.39 -9.86 -6.99
CA ASN A 146 7.49 -10.10 -6.05
C ASN A 146 8.75 -9.42 -6.57
N TYR A 147 8.77 -8.08 -6.56
CA TYR A 147 9.89 -7.29 -7.08
C TYR A 147 11.13 -7.41 -6.18
N ARG A 148 12.31 -7.14 -6.76
CA ARG A 148 13.60 -7.16 -6.05
C ARG A 148 13.62 -6.12 -4.91
N LEU A 149 14.10 -6.54 -3.74
CA LEU A 149 14.17 -5.70 -2.54
C LEU A 149 15.58 -5.15 -2.32
N SER A 150 15.63 -3.98 -1.68
CA SER A 150 16.84 -3.38 -1.14
C SER A 150 17.20 -4.02 0.21
N PRO A 151 18.47 -4.01 0.64
CA PRO A 151 19.64 -3.39 0.00
C PRO A 151 20.33 -4.22 -1.09
N GLU A 152 19.92 -5.48 -1.31
CA GLU A 152 20.52 -6.35 -2.33
C GLU A 152 20.36 -5.79 -3.73
N HIS A 153 19.23 -5.11 -3.95
CA HIS A 153 18.87 -4.45 -5.19
C HIS A 153 18.33 -3.04 -4.89
N PRO A 154 19.22 -2.04 -4.72
CA PRO A 154 18.81 -0.66 -4.49
C PRO A 154 18.12 -0.07 -5.73
N PHE A 155 17.57 1.15 -5.59
CA PHE A 155 17.01 1.92 -6.69
C PHE A 155 17.98 1.93 -7.91
N PRO A 156 17.49 1.66 -9.14
CA PRO A 156 16.08 1.56 -9.54
C PRO A 156 15.51 0.13 -9.69
N ALA A 157 16.14 -0.91 -9.14
CA ALA A 157 15.81 -2.30 -9.44
C ALA A 157 14.33 -2.69 -9.26
N ALA A 158 13.72 -2.31 -8.13
CA ALA A 158 12.30 -2.56 -7.87
C ALA A 158 11.38 -1.90 -8.92
N LEU A 159 11.72 -0.68 -9.35
CA LEU A 159 10.96 0.07 -10.34
C LEU A 159 11.05 -0.59 -11.73
N GLU A 160 12.22 -1.11 -12.10
CA GLU A 160 12.42 -1.88 -13.33
C GLU A 160 11.53 -3.13 -13.35
N ASP A 161 11.48 -3.86 -12.23
CA ASP A 161 10.71 -5.09 -12.11
C ASP A 161 9.20 -4.83 -12.26
N VAL A 162 8.65 -3.84 -11.55
CA VAL A 162 7.22 -3.52 -11.67
C VAL A 162 6.89 -2.93 -13.04
N THR A 163 7.81 -2.23 -13.69
CA THR A 163 7.64 -1.79 -15.09
C THR A 163 7.53 -2.98 -16.04
N ALA A 164 8.40 -3.98 -15.89
CA ALA A 164 8.37 -5.20 -16.69
C ALA A 164 7.07 -5.98 -16.47
N VAL A 165 6.59 -6.09 -15.23
CA VAL A 165 5.31 -6.74 -14.90
C VAL A 165 4.13 -6.00 -15.54
N TRP A 166 4.10 -4.67 -15.49
CA TRP A 166 3.04 -3.89 -16.12
C TRP A 166 3.00 -4.10 -17.64
N GLN A 167 4.15 -3.99 -18.30
CA GLN A 167 4.25 -4.20 -19.76
C GLN A 167 3.84 -5.62 -20.14
N TRP A 168 4.29 -6.62 -19.39
CA TRP A 168 3.89 -8.01 -19.58
C TRP A 168 2.38 -8.17 -19.41
N MET A 169 1.79 -7.69 -18.33
CA MET A 169 0.35 -7.79 -18.06
C MET A 169 -0.47 -7.22 -19.22
N ARG A 170 -0.09 -6.04 -19.74
CA ARG A 170 -0.76 -5.42 -20.89
C ARG A 170 -0.68 -6.29 -22.15
N SER A 171 0.46 -6.93 -22.38
CA SER A 171 0.66 -7.87 -23.49
C SER A 171 -0.11 -9.19 -23.34
N GLN A 172 -0.47 -9.56 -22.11
CA GLN A 172 -1.10 -10.84 -21.78
C GLN A 172 -2.61 -10.75 -21.52
N THR A 173 -3.24 -9.60 -21.79
CA THR A 173 -4.67 -9.37 -21.49
C THR A 173 -5.58 -10.45 -22.07
N GLN A 174 -5.36 -10.87 -23.33
CA GLN A 174 -6.13 -11.97 -23.93
C GLN A 174 -5.89 -13.31 -23.22
N GLN A 175 -4.63 -13.68 -22.97
CA GLN A 175 -4.28 -14.95 -22.33
C GLN A 175 -4.81 -15.03 -20.88
N LEU A 176 -4.81 -13.90 -20.18
CA LEU A 176 -5.29 -13.78 -18.80
C LEU A 176 -6.80 -13.47 -18.70
N THR A 177 -7.49 -13.33 -19.84
CA THR A 177 -8.92 -12.97 -19.92
C THR A 177 -9.20 -11.67 -19.15
N LEU A 178 -8.45 -10.62 -19.48
CA LEU A 178 -8.57 -9.28 -18.90
C LEU A 178 -9.14 -8.31 -19.93
N ASP A 179 -9.93 -7.35 -19.48
CA ASP A 179 -10.38 -6.21 -20.27
C ASP A 179 -9.22 -5.17 -20.36
N PRO A 180 -8.59 -4.99 -21.54
CA PRO A 180 -7.45 -4.08 -21.70
C PRO A 180 -7.82 -2.61 -21.48
N SER A 181 -9.10 -2.24 -21.52
CA SER A 181 -9.56 -0.88 -21.25
C SER A 181 -9.78 -0.58 -19.76
N LYS A 182 -9.69 -1.60 -18.90
CA LYS A 182 -9.99 -1.52 -17.45
C LYS A 182 -8.84 -2.05 -16.59
N LEU A 183 -7.61 -1.65 -16.92
CA LEU A 183 -6.42 -1.99 -16.15
C LEU A 183 -6.08 -0.85 -15.19
N ALA A 184 -5.86 -1.15 -13.91
CA ALA A 184 -5.43 -0.21 -12.89
C ALA A 184 -4.00 -0.53 -12.41
N LEU A 185 -3.26 0.52 -12.05
CA LEU A 185 -2.05 0.43 -11.24
C LEU A 185 -2.40 0.81 -9.81
N ALA A 186 -1.94 0.03 -8.84
CA ALA A 186 -2.25 0.26 -7.44
C ALA A 186 -1.09 -0.14 -6.54
N GLY A 187 -0.97 0.52 -5.40
CA GLY A 187 -0.05 0.07 -4.37
C GLY A 187 -0.13 0.90 -3.10
N ASP A 188 0.54 0.40 -2.06
CA ASP A 188 0.56 1.02 -0.75
C ASP A 188 1.96 1.45 -0.33
N SER A 189 2.08 2.59 0.37
CA SER A 189 3.36 3.09 0.87
C SER A 189 4.43 3.19 -0.23
N ALA A 190 5.49 2.39 -0.16
CA ALA A 190 6.51 2.23 -1.22
C ALA A 190 5.93 1.73 -2.56
N GLY A 191 4.92 0.87 -2.55
CA GLY A 191 4.18 0.47 -3.74
C GLY A 191 3.31 1.59 -4.31
N GLY A 192 2.76 2.44 -3.44
CA GLY A 192 2.07 3.68 -3.82
C GLY A 192 3.04 4.68 -4.49
N ASN A 193 4.26 4.80 -3.97
CA ASN A 193 5.34 5.56 -4.61
C ASN A 193 5.61 5.04 -6.04
N MET A 194 5.87 3.73 -6.18
CA MET A 194 6.14 3.14 -7.50
C MET A 194 4.95 3.24 -8.45
N THR A 195 3.72 3.18 -7.94
CA THR A 195 2.49 3.40 -8.74
C THR A 195 2.48 4.81 -9.33
N ALA A 196 2.75 5.83 -8.51
CA ALA A 196 2.83 7.21 -8.96
C ALA A 196 3.95 7.41 -10.00
N VAL A 197 5.16 6.90 -9.72
CA VAL A 197 6.32 7.01 -10.61
C VAL A 197 6.04 6.33 -11.95
N LEU A 198 5.49 5.12 -11.95
CA LEU A 198 5.20 4.38 -13.16
C LEU A 198 4.16 5.11 -14.02
N CYS A 199 3.08 5.66 -13.42
CA CYS A 199 2.09 6.47 -14.16
C CYS A 199 2.71 7.72 -14.83
N GLN A 200 3.67 8.36 -14.15
CA GLN A 200 4.39 9.51 -14.71
C GLN A 200 5.29 9.14 -15.89
N GLN A 201 5.93 7.98 -15.83
CA GLN A 201 6.88 7.52 -16.85
C GLN A 201 6.21 6.86 -18.07
N LEU A 202 5.03 6.27 -17.88
CA LEU A 202 4.33 5.60 -18.97
C LEU A 202 3.88 6.60 -20.03
N PRO A 203 4.05 6.26 -21.33
CA PRO A 203 3.47 7.04 -22.41
C PRO A 203 1.93 6.99 -22.32
N PRO A 204 1.20 8.01 -22.80
CA PRO A 204 -0.25 8.12 -22.60
C PRO A 204 -1.06 6.89 -23.01
N ASN A 205 -0.71 6.22 -24.10
CA ASN A 205 -1.38 5.02 -24.61
C ASN A 205 -1.09 3.73 -23.79
N GLU A 206 -0.18 3.81 -22.81
CA GLU A 206 0.20 2.70 -21.94
C GLU A 206 -0.15 2.91 -20.48
N ARG A 207 -0.74 4.08 -20.15
CA ARG A 207 -1.20 4.39 -18.80
C ARG A 207 -2.38 3.52 -18.40
N PRO A 208 -2.54 3.23 -17.10
CA PRO A 208 -3.72 2.53 -16.61
C PRO A 208 -4.97 3.40 -16.78
N ALA A 209 -6.14 2.78 -16.76
CA ALA A 209 -7.42 3.46 -16.65
C ALA A 209 -7.63 4.10 -15.26
N TYR A 210 -6.87 3.66 -14.24
CA TYR A 210 -6.95 4.16 -12.87
C TYR A 210 -5.63 3.99 -12.13
N GLN A 211 -5.22 4.99 -11.34
CA GLN A 211 -4.11 4.86 -10.39
C GLN A 211 -4.62 4.92 -8.95
N ILE A 212 -4.29 3.94 -8.12
CA ILE A 212 -4.76 3.84 -6.74
C ILE A 212 -3.55 3.95 -5.80
N LEU A 213 -3.49 5.04 -5.05
CA LEU A 213 -2.34 5.46 -4.27
C LEU A 213 -2.69 5.38 -2.78
N CYS A 214 -2.30 4.29 -2.13
CA CYS A 214 -2.56 4.11 -0.71
C CYS A 214 -1.41 4.66 0.12
N TYR A 215 -1.63 5.81 0.78
CA TYR A 215 -0.69 6.53 1.64
C TYR A 215 0.75 6.54 1.07
N PRO A 216 0.92 7.06 -0.17
CA PRO A 216 2.17 6.94 -0.90
C PRO A 216 3.27 7.80 -0.27
N GLY A 217 4.50 7.31 -0.26
CA GLY A 217 5.66 8.17 -0.10
C GLY A 217 5.93 8.94 -1.39
N THR A 218 6.08 10.26 -1.37
CA THR A 218 6.17 11.07 -2.61
C THR A 218 7.26 12.13 -2.60
N ASP A 219 7.86 12.45 -1.45
CA ASP A 219 8.96 13.41 -1.32
C ASP A 219 9.98 12.97 -0.27
N PHE A 220 11.06 12.34 -0.72
CA PHE A 220 12.12 11.85 0.15
C PHE A 220 13.21 12.90 0.44
N THR A 221 13.05 14.13 -0.04
CA THR A 221 14.08 15.17 0.10
C THR A 221 14.01 15.94 1.42
N ARG A 222 12.85 15.91 2.08
CA ARG A 222 12.60 16.68 3.31
C ARG A 222 11.61 15.98 4.23
N ARG A 223 11.45 16.53 5.43
CA ARG A 223 10.42 16.14 6.38
C ARG A 223 9.28 17.14 6.32
N HIS A 224 8.10 16.71 5.89
CA HIS A 224 6.87 17.50 5.96
C HIS A 224 6.33 17.58 7.40
N PRO A 225 5.43 18.51 7.73
CA PRO A 225 4.92 18.67 9.11
C PRO A 225 4.38 17.37 9.73
N SER A 226 3.64 16.54 8.98
CA SER A 226 3.15 15.22 9.43
C SER A 226 4.29 14.29 9.84
N ARG A 227 5.40 14.29 9.09
CA ARG A 227 6.58 13.46 9.36
C ARG A 227 7.27 13.84 10.66
N LEU A 228 7.24 15.12 11.03
CA LEU A 228 7.75 15.59 12.33
C LEU A 228 6.76 15.32 13.47
N ARG A 229 5.47 15.48 13.20
CA ARG A 229 4.41 15.35 14.22
C ARG A 229 4.21 13.90 14.65
N TYR A 230 4.26 12.97 13.69
CA TYR A 230 4.06 11.53 13.92
C TYR A 230 5.36 10.75 13.83
N ALA A 231 6.48 11.40 14.13
CA ALA A 231 7.82 10.83 14.00
C ALA A 231 8.05 9.56 14.86
N ASP A 232 7.24 9.36 15.90
CA ASP A 232 7.33 8.21 16.81
C ASP A 232 5.95 7.86 17.40
N GLY A 233 5.78 6.61 17.84
CA GLY A 233 4.59 6.14 18.56
C GLY A 233 3.36 5.77 17.71
N TYR A 234 3.42 5.93 16.38
CA TYR A 234 2.29 5.68 15.45
C TYR A 234 2.62 4.63 14.38
N PHE A 235 3.30 3.55 14.79
CA PHE A 235 3.73 2.41 13.96
C PHE A 235 4.86 2.73 12.97
N LEU A 236 4.65 3.60 11.98
CA LEU A 236 5.72 4.07 11.11
C LEU A 236 6.42 5.26 11.78
N THR A 237 7.73 5.17 11.98
CA THR A 237 8.54 6.23 12.64
C THR A 237 9.45 6.94 11.62
N ASP A 238 9.90 8.15 11.94
CA ASP A 238 10.89 8.86 11.10
C ASP A 238 12.20 8.08 10.99
N GLU A 239 12.61 7.41 12.07
CA GLU A 239 13.83 6.59 12.08
C GLU A 239 13.69 5.36 11.17
N ALA A 240 12.52 4.71 11.17
CA ALA A 240 12.22 3.62 10.24
C ALA A 240 12.26 4.10 8.79
N ILE A 241 11.65 5.25 8.50
CA ILE A 241 11.65 5.84 7.15
C ILE A 241 13.09 6.11 6.69
N GLU A 242 13.93 6.73 7.52
CA GLU A 242 15.33 6.95 7.17
C GLU A 242 16.10 5.64 6.98
N TRP A 243 15.85 4.62 7.80
CA TRP A 243 16.45 3.30 7.62
C TRP A 243 16.09 2.67 6.27
N PHE A 244 14.80 2.70 5.89
CA PHE A 244 14.34 2.22 4.57
C PHE A 244 14.99 3.00 3.43
N LEU A 245 14.98 4.34 3.51
CA LEU A 245 15.56 5.19 2.47
C LEU A 245 17.07 4.98 2.31
N ASN A 246 17.80 4.74 3.41
CA ASN A 246 19.24 4.48 3.39
C ASN A 246 19.61 3.14 2.72
N HIS A 247 18.74 2.13 2.79
CA HIS A 247 18.92 0.89 2.04
C HIS A 247 18.49 1.03 0.57
N TYR A 248 17.48 1.86 0.30
CA TYR A 248 16.88 1.98 -1.02
C TYR A 248 17.68 2.88 -1.97
N CYS A 249 18.10 4.06 -1.54
CA CYS A 249 18.69 5.05 -2.44
C CYS A 249 19.66 6.00 -1.73
N THR A 250 20.58 6.60 -2.51
CA THR A 250 21.49 7.64 -2.01
C THR A 250 20.76 8.97 -1.79
N ASN A 251 21.32 9.86 -0.97
CA ASN A 251 20.77 11.20 -0.74
C ASN A 251 20.60 12.03 -2.02
N GLU A 252 21.45 11.84 -3.03
CA GLU A 252 21.28 12.53 -4.32
C GLU A 252 20.11 11.93 -5.11
N GLN A 253 19.98 10.59 -5.12
CA GLN A 253 18.87 9.91 -5.76
C GLN A 253 17.51 10.23 -5.12
N ARG A 254 17.45 10.65 -3.85
CA ARG A 254 16.20 11.14 -3.22
C ARG A 254 15.60 12.35 -3.94
N LYS A 255 16.40 13.11 -4.71
CA LYS A 255 15.92 14.25 -5.51
C LYS A 255 15.43 13.84 -6.91
N ASP A 256 15.71 12.61 -7.34
CA ASP A 256 15.24 12.07 -8.62
C ASP A 256 13.72 11.94 -8.57
N PRO A 257 12.96 12.46 -9.55
CA PRO A 257 11.51 12.28 -9.63
C PRO A 257 11.05 10.81 -9.60
N ARG A 258 11.93 9.86 -9.91
CA ARG A 258 11.66 8.42 -9.85
C ARG A 258 11.75 7.81 -8.45
N THR A 259 12.23 8.58 -7.47
CA THR A 259 12.11 8.25 -6.04
C THR A 259 11.17 9.23 -5.34
N SER A 260 11.18 10.51 -5.74
CA SER A 260 10.31 11.56 -5.20
C SER A 260 9.36 12.11 -6.28
N PRO A 261 8.27 11.39 -6.61
CA PRO A 261 7.34 11.76 -7.68
C PRO A 261 6.65 13.11 -7.49
N LEU A 262 6.62 13.67 -6.27
CA LEU A 262 6.13 15.03 -6.02
C LEU A 262 6.99 16.10 -6.71
N LEU A 263 8.27 15.80 -6.95
CA LEU A 263 9.25 16.72 -7.54
C LEU A 263 9.30 16.66 -9.07
N ALA A 264 8.52 15.79 -9.70
CA ALA A 264 8.47 15.67 -11.14
C ALA A 264 8.14 17.03 -11.79
N PRO A 265 8.93 17.53 -12.77
CA PRO A 265 8.70 18.86 -13.35
C PRO A 265 7.32 19.05 -13.97
N SER A 266 6.70 17.96 -14.44
CA SER A 266 5.35 17.95 -15.00
C SER A 266 4.67 16.62 -14.70
N ILE A 267 3.42 16.67 -14.25
CA ILE A 267 2.54 15.51 -14.04
C ILE A 267 1.20 15.68 -14.78
N ARG A 268 1.25 16.22 -16.00
CA ARG A 268 0.06 16.36 -16.85
C ARG A 268 -0.40 15.01 -17.42
N ASP A 269 -1.67 14.99 -17.79
CA ASP A 269 -2.33 13.88 -18.48
C ASP A 269 -2.29 12.55 -17.68
N GLN A 270 -2.15 12.63 -16.35
CA GLN A 270 -2.12 11.45 -15.50
C GLN A 270 -3.49 10.77 -15.51
N PRO A 271 -3.52 9.42 -15.37
CA PRO A 271 -4.79 8.70 -15.30
C PRO A 271 -5.58 9.15 -14.07
N PRO A 272 -6.93 9.03 -14.09
CA PRO A 272 -7.75 9.31 -12.92
C PRO A 272 -7.18 8.62 -11.67
N ALA A 273 -7.18 9.31 -10.55
CA ALA A 273 -6.47 8.88 -9.35
C ALA A 273 -7.41 8.69 -8.16
N PHE A 274 -7.14 7.67 -7.36
CA PHE A 274 -7.67 7.51 -6.02
C PHE A 274 -6.54 7.66 -5.01
N VAL A 275 -6.53 8.76 -4.26
CA VAL A 275 -5.50 9.00 -3.24
C VAL A 275 -6.08 8.78 -1.85
N ILE A 276 -5.47 7.85 -1.12
CA ILE A 276 -5.88 7.48 0.24
C ILE A 276 -4.80 7.95 1.21
N THR A 277 -5.16 8.67 2.26
CA THR A 277 -4.20 9.18 3.27
C THR A 277 -4.71 8.93 4.69
N MET A 278 -3.78 8.74 5.63
CA MET A 278 -4.06 8.40 7.02
C MET A 278 -3.60 9.56 7.92
N GLY A 279 -4.45 10.04 8.83
CA GLY A 279 -4.19 11.26 9.59
C GLY A 279 -3.10 11.14 10.65
N LEU A 280 -2.73 9.93 11.05
CA LEU A 280 -1.66 9.62 12.02
C LEU A 280 -0.46 8.97 11.33
N ASP A 281 -0.15 9.44 10.12
CA ASP A 281 0.90 8.88 9.25
C ASP A 281 1.96 9.95 8.97
N PRO A 282 3.25 9.67 9.19
CA PRO A 282 4.34 10.54 8.74
C PRO A 282 4.24 10.98 7.27
N LEU A 283 3.73 10.13 6.38
CA LEU A 283 3.62 10.39 4.94
C LEU A 283 2.33 11.13 4.53
N CYS A 284 1.48 11.52 5.49
CA CYS A 284 0.18 12.12 5.20
C CYS A 284 0.30 13.39 4.35
N ASP A 285 1.13 14.36 4.76
CA ASP A 285 1.21 15.65 4.08
C ASP A 285 1.75 15.52 2.66
N GLU A 286 2.76 14.68 2.43
CA GLU A 286 3.30 14.48 1.07
C GLU A 286 2.33 13.72 0.16
N GLY A 287 1.53 12.80 0.72
CA GLY A 287 0.41 12.17 0.00
C GLY A 287 -0.67 13.18 -0.40
N LEU A 288 -1.05 14.09 0.51
CA LEU A 288 -2.02 15.16 0.25
C LEU A 288 -1.51 16.15 -0.79
N LEU A 289 -0.24 16.59 -0.67
CA LEU A 289 0.40 17.48 -1.63
C LEU A 289 0.48 16.85 -3.03
N TYR A 290 0.69 15.54 -3.11
CA TYR A 290 0.67 14.85 -4.41
C TYR A 290 -0.72 14.82 -5.03
N ALA A 291 -1.77 14.62 -4.23
CA ALA A 291 -3.15 14.73 -4.68
C ALA A 291 -3.48 16.16 -5.17
N ASP A 292 -3.06 17.19 -4.43
CA ASP A 292 -3.22 18.60 -4.83
C ASP A 292 -2.56 18.84 -6.19
N ARG A 293 -1.32 18.36 -6.37
CA ARG A 293 -0.56 18.51 -7.61
C ARG A 293 -1.25 17.82 -8.80
N LEU A 294 -1.89 16.66 -8.60
CA LEU A 294 -2.65 15.97 -9.64
C LEU A 294 -3.88 16.79 -10.06
N GLU A 295 -4.61 17.35 -9.10
CA GLU A 295 -5.78 18.21 -9.37
C GLU A 295 -5.36 19.51 -10.08
N GLU A 296 -4.27 20.15 -9.66
CA GLU A 296 -3.68 21.32 -10.32
C GLU A 296 -3.26 21.02 -11.78
N ALA A 297 -2.90 19.76 -12.07
CA ALA A 297 -2.61 19.27 -13.41
C ALA A 297 -3.86 18.84 -14.21
N ASN A 298 -5.07 19.08 -13.69
CA ASN A 298 -6.37 18.69 -14.24
C ASN A 298 -6.62 17.18 -14.31
N THR A 299 -5.93 16.38 -13.50
CA THR A 299 -6.26 14.96 -13.34
C THR A 299 -7.48 14.82 -12.41
N PRO A 300 -8.50 14.01 -12.77
CA PRO A 300 -9.59 13.70 -11.85
C PRO A 300 -9.06 12.94 -10.64
N VAL A 301 -9.25 13.49 -9.43
CA VAL A 301 -8.80 12.86 -8.19
C VAL A 301 -9.99 12.59 -7.28
N GLU A 302 -10.09 11.35 -6.82
CA GLU A 302 -10.90 10.96 -5.68
C GLU A 302 -9.99 10.88 -4.45
N ARG A 303 -10.47 11.41 -3.31
CA ARG A 303 -9.73 11.38 -2.05
C ARG A 303 -10.48 10.56 -0.99
N MET A 304 -9.72 9.81 -0.21
CA MET A 304 -10.18 9.22 1.05
C MET A 304 -9.15 9.54 2.13
N HIS A 305 -9.57 10.27 3.15
CA HIS A 305 -8.73 10.63 4.28
C HIS A 305 -9.38 10.12 5.56
N GLU A 306 -8.63 9.35 6.36
CA GLU A 306 -9.09 8.91 7.67
C GLU A 306 -8.23 9.54 8.78
N PRO A 307 -8.73 10.54 9.51
CA PRO A 307 -7.95 11.28 10.50
C PRO A 307 -7.42 10.41 11.65
N ALA A 308 -8.17 9.39 12.05
CA ALA A 308 -7.89 8.59 13.26
C ALA A 308 -7.20 7.25 12.96
N MET A 309 -6.50 7.15 11.83
CA MET A 309 -5.85 5.91 11.40
C MET A 309 -4.36 6.11 11.12
N ILE A 310 -3.59 5.05 11.34
CA ILE A 310 -2.13 4.99 11.18
C ILE A 310 -1.73 4.46 9.80
N HIS A 311 -0.45 4.60 9.47
CA HIS A 311 0.15 3.99 8.28
C HIS A 311 -0.09 2.48 8.23
N GLY A 312 -0.26 1.92 7.02
CA GLY A 312 -0.32 0.47 6.83
C GLY A 312 -1.68 -0.18 7.07
N PHE A 313 -2.80 0.58 7.07
CA PHE A 313 -4.12 -0.01 7.37
C PHE A 313 -4.50 -1.22 6.49
N ILE A 314 -3.98 -1.29 5.26
CA ILE A 314 -4.22 -2.40 4.31
C ILE A 314 -3.80 -3.74 4.90
N THR A 315 -2.66 -3.80 5.60
CA THR A 315 -2.17 -5.04 6.23
C THR A 315 -2.76 -5.28 7.62
N LEU A 316 -3.57 -4.32 8.13
CA LEU A 316 -4.27 -4.40 9.42
C LEU A 316 -5.74 -4.80 9.28
N TYR A 317 -6.19 -5.14 8.07
CA TYR A 317 -7.50 -5.77 7.83
C TYR A 317 -7.69 -7.01 8.71
N GLY A 318 -8.84 -7.09 9.37
CA GLY A 318 -9.22 -8.10 10.36
C GLY A 318 -8.65 -7.88 11.78
N ALA A 319 -7.63 -7.03 11.94
CA ALA A 319 -7.11 -6.63 13.25
C ALA A 319 -7.86 -5.42 13.82
N LEU A 320 -8.17 -4.44 12.96
CA LEU A 320 -8.83 -3.19 13.34
C LEU A 320 -10.15 -3.04 12.55
N PRO A 321 -11.32 -2.90 13.23
CA PRO A 321 -12.60 -2.73 12.54
C PRO A 321 -12.63 -1.53 11.57
N LYS A 322 -11.90 -0.47 11.91
CA LYS A 322 -11.76 0.70 11.04
C LYS A 322 -11.00 0.39 9.75
N ALA A 323 -10.02 -0.52 9.78
CA ALA A 323 -9.35 -0.99 8.58
C ALA A 323 -10.32 -1.76 7.66
N ASP A 324 -11.22 -2.57 8.23
CA ASP A 324 -12.24 -3.31 7.47
C ASP A 324 -13.25 -2.36 6.80
N GLU A 325 -13.65 -1.31 7.52
CA GLU A 325 -14.52 -0.24 7.00
C GLU A 325 -13.85 0.48 5.82
N LEU A 326 -12.60 0.92 6.00
CA LEU A 326 -11.83 1.60 4.95
C LEU A 326 -11.58 0.69 3.74
N MET A 327 -11.32 -0.59 3.97
CA MET A 327 -11.16 -1.56 2.88
C MET A 327 -12.46 -1.71 2.08
N THR A 328 -13.61 -1.78 2.76
CA THR A 328 -14.92 -1.83 2.11
C THR A 328 -15.17 -0.57 1.26
N GLN A 329 -14.90 0.61 1.81
CA GLN A 329 -15.05 1.88 1.10
C GLN A 329 -14.11 1.97 -0.12
N MET A 330 -12.86 1.53 0.05
CA MET A 330 -11.88 1.47 -1.03
C MET A 330 -12.37 0.60 -2.18
N CYS A 331 -12.80 -0.63 -1.91
CA CYS A 331 -13.33 -1.55 -2.92
C CYS A 331 -14.57 -0.99 -3.64
N GLN A 332 -15.49 -0.36 -2.90
CA GLN A 332 -16.68 0.25 -3.48
C GLN A 332 -16.33 1.36 -4.49
N ARG A 333 -15.37 2.21 -4.16
CA ARG A 333 -14.90 3.29 -5.05
C ARG A 333 -14.18 2.75 -6.29
N ILE A 334 -13.34 1.72 -6.12
CA ILE A 334 -12.69 1.02 -7.24
C ILE A 334 -13.74 0.42 -8.19
N ASN A 335 -14.75 -0.25 -7.65
CA ASN A 335 -15.85 -0.83 -8.46
C ASN A 335 -16.62 0.25 -9.21
N ALA A 336 -16.96 1.34 -8.54
CA ALA A 336 -17.66 2.46 -9.16
C ALA A 336 -16.87 3.03 -10.35
N HIS A 337 -15.54 3.03 -10.30
CA HIS A 337 -14.71 3.46 -11.43
C HIS A 337 -14.85 2.52 -12.64
N PHE A 338 -14.76 1.20 -12.44
CA PHE A 338 -14.85 0.22 -13.54
C PHE A 338 -16.27 -0.01 -14.09
N ILE A 339 -17.31 0.33 -13.32
CA ILE A 339 -18.72 0.22 -13.73
C ILE A 339 -19.16 1.45 -14.54
N LYS A 340 -18.60 2.64 -14.28
CA LYS A 340 -18.92 3.83 -15.08
C LYS A 340 -18.66 3.51 -16.56
N PRO A 341 -19.63 3.71 -17.47
CA PRO A 341 -19.36 3.64 -18.89
C PRO A 341 -18.19 4.57 -19.17
N SER A 342 -17.17 4.10 -19.90
CA SER A 342 -16.16 5.03 -20.40
C SER A 342 -16.94 6.11 -21.14
N ALA A 343 -16.87 7.36 -20.65
CA ALA A 343 -17.40 8.47 -21.40
C ALA A 343 -16.64 8.42 -22.72
N SER A 344 -17.32 7.98 -23.77
CA SER A 344 -16.79 7.97 -25.11
C SER A 344 -16.33 9.39 -25.38
N LEU A 345 -15.01 9.59 -25.52
CA LEU A 345 -14.46 10.76 -26.16
C LEU A 345 -14.87 10.64 -27.65
N ILE A 346 -16.12 11.02 -27.91
CA ILE A 346 -16.71 11.40 -29.19
C ILE A 346 -17.15 12.85 -28.91
N ASP A 347 -16.70 13.92 -29.57
CA ASP A 347 -16.00 14.12 -30.84
C ASP A 347 -14.72 14.97 -30.69
#